data_AF-A0A1P8YBM1-F1
#
_entry.id   AF-A0A1P8YBM1-F1
#
_cell.length_a   1.000
_cell.length_b   1.000
_cell.length_c   1.000
_cell.angle_alpha   90.00
_cell.angle_beta   90.00
_cell.angle_gamma   90.00
#
_symmetry.space_group_name_H-M   'P 1'
#
loop_
_entity.id
_entity.type
_entity.pdbx_description
1 polymer ?
#
loop_
_entity_poly.entity_id
_entity_poly.type
_entity_poly.pdbx_seq_one_letter_code
_entity_poly.pdbx_strand_id
1 'polypeptide(L)'
;MNMLGFYHLAQAVGPVKVCLNNAVQDDFSGADFKAGPQSLDPAQALAFVRQRHGLDNGDLDRTHRQQAFIAGVIANLKSSGVIGNIGKMQSLVDIVKKDVVIDSGMDPVSFASQADNLTSGNLDFFTLPIEEYATIDGQSVNRVDPDRLRAEIAALFGSGRSAVVQGGRQAPSLPDRDEPARGAAPDQGLRAFAGDVPSSGPQGGAVRADDGIPCVD
;
A
#
# COMPACT_ATOMS: atom_id res chain seq x y z
N MET A 1 0.31 15.69 -0.20
CA MET A 1 1.75 15.80 0.11
C MET A 1 2.46 16.34 -1.11
N ASN A 2 3.33 17.33 -0.95
CA ASN A 2 4.17 17.84 -2.04
C ASN A 2 5.56 17.16 -2.03
N MET A 3 6.42 17.49 -3.00
CA MET A 3 7.78 16.91 -3.10
C MET A 3 8.67 17.28 -1.91
N LEU A 4 8.51 18.48 -1.35
CA LEU A 4 9.24 18.90 -0.16
C LEU A 4 8.85 18.04 1.06
N GLY A 5 7.59 17.60 1.13
CA GLY A 5 7.12 16.67 2.14
C GLY A 5 7.81 15.32 2.11
N PHE A 6 8.10 14.76 0.93
CA PHE A 6 8.88 13.52 0.83
C PHE A 6 10.28 13.69 1.43
N TYR A 7 10.93 14.81 1.13
CA TYR A 7 12.25 15.14 1.69
C TYR A 7 12.21 15.31 3.21
N HIS A 8 11.29 16.12 3.74
CA HIS A 8 11.17 16.32 5.19
C HIS A 8 10.78 15.04 5.93
N LEU A 9 9.94 14.20 5.33
CA LEU A 9 9.60 12.90 5.89
C LEU A 9 10.85 12.01 5.97
N ALA A 10 11.60 11.87 4.88
CA ALA A 10 12.86 11.12 4.87
C ALA A 10 13.87 11.69 5.88
N GLN A 11 13.96 13.02 6.01
CA GLN A 11 14.82 13.67 7.00
C GLN A 11 14.40 13.36 8.45
N ALA A 12 13.10 13.27 8.72
CA ALA A 12 12.57 12.98 10.04
C ALA A 12 12.73 11.51 10.45
N VAL A 13 12.60 10.58 9.51
CA VAL A 13 12.62 9.13 9.79
C VAL A 13 13.97 8.46 9.55
N GLY A 14 14.95 9.22 9.03
CA GLY A 14 16.27 8.73 8.68
C GLY A 14 16.34 8.08 7.30
N PRO A 15 17.51 7.51 6.91
CA PRO A 15 17.71 6.97 5.57
C PRO A 15 16.65 5.93 5.19
N VAL A 16 15.98 6.14 4.05
CA VAL A 16 14.86 5.32 3.61
C VAL A 16 15.39 4.07 2.92
N LYS A 17 14.97 2.90 3.38
CA LYS A 17 15.33 1.63 2.74
C LYS A 17 14.46 1.42 1.50
N VAL A 18 15.11 1.12 0.37
CA VAL A 18 14.46 0.79 -0.90
C VAL A 18 15.14 -0.45 -1.50
N CYS A 19 14.48 -1.11 -2.45
CA CYS A 19 15.09 -2.12 -3.30
C CYS A 19 14.70 -1.86 -4.76
N LEU A 20 15.67 -1.99 -5.67
CA LEU A 20 15.44 -1.87 -7.11
C LEU A 20 15.74 -3.19 -7.81
N ASN A 21 14.93 -3.55 -8.80
CA ASN A 21 15.21 -4.72 -9.64
C ASN A 21 16.41 -4.46 -10.57
N ASN A 22 16.56 -3.22 -11.03
CA ASN A 22 17.63 -2.81 -11.95
C ASN A 22 18.42 -1.61 -11.41
N ALA A 23 19.66 -1.46 -11.87
CA ALA A 23 20.42 -0.24 -11.62
C ALA A 23 19.88 0.88 -12.49
N VAL A 24 19.99 2.11 -12.02
CA VAL A 24 19.32 3.24 -12.65
C VAL A 24 20.14 4.52 -12.58
N GLN A 25 20.06 5.31 -13.65
CA GLN A 25 20.68 6.61 -13.74
C GLN A 25 19.73 7.56 -14.51
N ASP A 26 19.34 8.67 -13.88
CA ASP A 26 18.45 9.68 -14.46
C ASP A 26 18.91 11.09 -14.07
N ASP A 27 19.57 11.78 -15.00
CA ASP A 27 20.10 13.13 -14.80
C ASP A 27 19.01 14.17 -14.48
N PHE A 28 17.75 13.91 -14.86
CA PHE A 28 16.65 14.85 -14.61
C PHE A 28 16.18 14.84 -13.16
N SER A 29 16.14 13.66 -12.54
CA SER A 29 15.81 13.52 -11.12
C SER A 29 17.05 13.57 -10.22
N GLY A 30 18.23 13.28 -10.75
CA GLY A 30 19.46 13.06 -10.01
C GLY A 30 19.56 11.65 -9.42
N ALA A 31 18.74 10.70 -9.90
CA ALA A 31 18.79 9.32 -9.47
C ALA A 31 20.05 8.64 -10.01
N ASP A 32 20.82 8.02 -9.13
CA ASP A 32 21.97 7.18 -9.45
C ASP A 32 22.03 6.09 -8.38
N PHE A 33 21.43 4.94 -8.70
CA PHE A 33 21.21 3.85 -7.75
C PHE A 33 21.61 2.52 -8.35
N LYS A 34 22.21 1.67 -7.51
CA LYS A 34 22.50 0.27 -7.86
C LYS A 34 21.23 -0.58 -7.80
N ALA A 35 21.25 -1.72 -8.48
CA ALA A 35 20.26 -2.77 -8.26
C ALA A 35 20.36 -3.34 -6.83
N GLY A 36 19.24 -3.85 -6.32
CA GLY A 36 19.11 -4.49 -5.02
C GLY A 36 18.83 -3.55 -3.85
N PRO A 37 18.87 -4.08 -2.61
CA PRO A 37 18.56 -3.32 -1.40
C PRO A 37 19.58 -2.22 -1.11
N GLN A 38 19.10 -1.04 -0.72
CA GLN A 38 19.93 0.10 -0.34
C GLN A 38 19.20 1.07 0.59
N SER A 39 19.96 1.95 1.22
CA SER A 39 19.44 3.04 2.05
C SER A 39 19.72 4.37 1.37
N LEU A 40 18.67 5.18 1.21
CA LEU A 40 18.73 6.48 0.57
C LEU A 40 18.69 7.59 1.62
N ASP A 41 19.58 8.56 1.51
CA ASP A 41 19.45 9.81 2.26
C ASP A 41 18.21 10.62 1.79
N PRO A 42 17.83 11.72 2.46
CA PRO A 42 16.64 12.48 2.07
C PRO A 42 16.64 13.03 0.64
N ALA A 43 17.80 13.44 0.11
CA ALA A 43 17.91 13.97 -1.25
C ALA A 43 17.83 12.83 -2.28
N GLN A 44 18.49 11.70 -2.01
CA GLN A 44 18.41 10.49 -2.80
C GLN A 44 16.98 9.92 -2.81
N ALA A 45 16.31 9.89 -1.66
CA ALA A 45 14.94 9.40 -1.56
C ALA A 45 13.97 10.29 -2.35
N LEU A 46 14.21 11.61 -2.39
CA LEU A 46 13.49 12.53 -3.26
C LEU A 46 13.77 12.25 -4.75
N ALA A 47 15.03 12.02 -5.14
CA ALA A 47 15.37 11.66 -6.52
C ALA A 47 14.68 10.36 -6.95
N PHE A 48 14.67 9.35 -6.07
CA PHE A 48 14.03 8.05 -6.28
C PHE A 48 12.53 8.16 -6.62
N VAL A 49 11.75 8.95 -5.88
CA VAL A 49 10.30 9.13 -6.15
C VAL A 49 10.01 10.09 -7.32
N ARG A 50 11.01 10.88 -7.74
CA ARG A 50 10.90 11.84 -8.84
C ARG A 50 11.30 11.27 -10.19
N GLN A 51 12.03 10.15 -10.22
CA GLN A 51 12.50 9.57 -11.48
C GLN A 51 11.33 9.28 -12.42
N ARG A 52 11.46 9.72 -13.67
CA ARG A 52 10.47 9.48 -14.74
C ARG A 52 11.05 8.85 -15.99
N HIS A 53 12.36 9.00 -16.20
CA HIS A 53 13.05 8.48 -17.37
C HIS A 53 13.67 7.12 -17.07
N GLY A 54 13.83 6.28 -18.09
CA GLY A 54 14.39 4.93 -17.91
C GLY A 54 13.50 3.98 -17.10
N LEU A 55 12.18 4.27 -17.07
CA LEU A 55 11.15 3.42 -16.49
C LEU A 55 10.34 2.80 -17.63
N ASP A 56 10.32 1.47 -17.74
CA ASP A 56 9.74 0.75 -18.87
C ASP A 56 8.23 0.95 -18.96
N ASN A 57 7.53 1.01 -17.82
CA ASN A 57 6.11 1.33 -17.71
C ASN A 57 5.89 2.79 -17.23
N GLY A 58 6.88 3.67 -17.42
CA GLY A 58 6.73 5.12 -17.21
C GLY A 58 6.17 5.50 -15.83
N ASP A 59 5.07 6.26 -15.81
CA ASP A 59 4.48 6.78 -14.57
C ASP A 59 3.86 5.66 -13.68
N LEU A 60 3.65 4.44 -14.20
CA LEU A 60 3.20 3.28 -13.41
C LEU A 60 4.35 2.72 -12.56
N ASP A 61 5.55 2.56 -13.11
CA ASP A 61 6.74 2.17 -12.31
C ASP A 61 7.09 3.27 -11.31
N ARG A 62 6.92 4.54 -11.70
CA ARG A 62 7.08 5.66 -10.76
C ARG A 62 6.07 5.59 -9.61
N THR A 63 4.87 5.05 -9.83
CA THR A 63 3.89 4.78 -8.78
C THR A 63 4.38 3.65 -7.87
N HIS A 64 4.95 2.58 -8.41
CA HIS A 64 5.56 1.50 -7.62
C HIS A 64 6.72 1.98 -6.76
N ARG A 65 7.58 2.85 -7.29
CA ARG A 65 8.64 3.50 -6.50
C ARG A 65 8.08 4.34 -5.36
N GLN A 66 7.03 5.12 -5.59
CA GLN A 66 6.37 5.87 -4.52
C GLN A 66 5.79 4.94 -3.44
N GLN A 67 5.19 3.81 -3.83
CA GLN A 67 4.68 2.80 -2.90
C GLN A 67 5.83 2.14 -2.10
N ALA A 68 6.93 1.77 -2.75
CA ALA A 68 8.11 1.24 -2.08
C ALA A 68 8.76 2.24 -1.12
N PHE A 69 8.79 3.52 -1.48
CA PHE A 69 9.22 4.57 -0.55
C PHE A 69 8.34 4.61 0.70
N ILE A 70 7.02 4.57 0.54
CA ILE A 70 6.09 4.56 1.68
C ILE A 70 6.31 3.30 2.53
N ALA A 71 6.48 2.13 1.92
CA ALA A 71 6.83 0.89 2.61
C ALA A 71 8.13 1.03 3.42
N GLY A 72 9.17 1.63 2.81
CA GLY A 72 10.45 1.94 3.44
C GLY A 72 10.32 2.85 4.66
N VAL A 73 9.54 3.91 4.55
CA VAL A 73 9.25 4.82 5.66
C VAL A 73 8.52 4.08 6.79
N ILE A 74 7.48 3.31 6.47
CA ILE A 74 6.73 2.53 7.46
C ILE A 74 7.65 1.53 8.18
N ALA A 75 8.50 0.81 7.43
CA ALA A 75 9.47 -0.11 8.01
C ALA A 75 10.46 0.59 8.96
N ASN A 76 10.94 1.79 8.61
CA ASN A 76 11.81 2.58 9.47
C ASN A 76 11.08 3.05 10.74
N LEU A 77 9.84 3.51 10.62
CA LEU A 77 9.00 3.93 11.76
C LEU A 77 8.75 2.77 12.72
N LYS A 78 8.55 1.55 12.20
CA LYS A 78 8.48 0.31 12.98
C LYS A 78 9.79 0.06 13.71
N SER A 79 10.92 -0.01 12.99
CA SER A 79 12.22 -0.36 13.58
C SER A 79 12.73 0.67 14.58
N SER A 80 12.36 1.94 14.44
CA SER A 80 12.74 3.03 15.35
C SER A 80 11.82 3.17 16.58
N GLY A 81 10.76 2.36 16.64
CA GLY A 81 9.77 2.36 17.72
C GLY A 81 8.95 3.65 17.80
N VAL A 82 8.84 4.41 16.70
CA VAL A 82 8.03 5.64 16.66
C VAL A 82 6.55 5.32 16.80
N ILE A 83 6.09 4.24 16.15
CA ILE A 83 4.68 3.81 16.14
C ILE A 83 4.16 3.48 17.56
N GLY A 84 5.01 2.92 18.42
CA GLY A 84 4.66 2.60 19.82
C GLY A 84 4.88 3.75 20.81
N ASN A 85 5.30 4.94 20.35
CA ASN A 85 5.68 6.06 21.23
C ASN A 85 4.94 7.34 20.87
N ILE A 86 3.96 7.72 21.70
CA ILE A 86 3.10 8.88 21.46
C ILE A 86 3.86 10.20 21.30
N GLY A 87 4.94 10.40 22.06
CA GLY A 87 5.77 11.61 21.98
C GLY A 87 6.53 11.71 20.66
N LYS A 88 7.15 10.61 20.21
CA LYS A 88 7.82 10.55 18.90
C LYS A 88 6.82 10.72 17.76
N MET A 89 5.63 10.12 17.90
CA MET A 89 4.56 10.22 16.92
C MET A 89 4.05 11.66 16.78
N GLN A 90 3.86 12.37 17.89
CA GLN A 90 3.51 13.79 17.88
C GLN A 90 4.56 14.62 17.14
N SER A 91 5.84 14.43 17.44
CA SER A 91 6.94 15.13 16.77
C SER A 91 6.96 14.87 15.26
N LEU A 92 6.72 13.63 14.84
CA LEU A 92 6.62 13.28 13.43
C LEU A 92 5.42 13.97 12.77
N VAL A 93 4.26 13.96 13.41
CA VAL A 93 3.04 14.63 12.92
C VAL A 93 3.28 16.13 12.76
N ASP A 94 3.98 16.78 13.68
CA ASP A 94 4.27 18.22 13.62
C ASP A 94 5.23 18.58 12.47
N ILE A 95 6.10 17.65 12.06
CA ILE A 95 6.92 17.81 10.85
C ILE A 95 6.04 17.63 9.60
N VAL A 96 5.29 16.53 9.55
CA VAL A 96 4.47 16.15 8.38
C VAL A 96 3.37 17.16 8.08
N LYS A 97 2.76 17.77 9.11
CA LYS A 97 1.71 18.80 8.96
C LYS A 97 2.15 20.05 8.19
N LYS A 98 3.46 20.30 8.05
CA LYS A 98 3.98 21.42 7.24
C LYS A 98 3.88 21.15 5.74
N ASP A 99 3.85 19.89 5.34
CA ASP A 99 3.95 19.47 3.93
C ASP A 99 2.80 18.57 3.47
N VAL A 100 1.89 18.22 4.38
CA VAL A 100 0.70 17.41 4.14
C VAL A 100 -0.53 18.15 4.62
N VAL A 101 -1.50 18.29 3.71
CA VAL A 101 -2.84 18.77 4.04
C VAL A 101 -3.64 17.59 4.55
N ILE A 102 -4.15 17.71 5.78
CA ILE A 102 -4.98 16.70 6.44
C ILE A 102 -6.36 17.31 6.67
N ASP A 103 -7.41 16.48 6.57
CA ASP A 103 -8.77 16.92 6.85
C ASP A 103 -8.89 17.46 8.28
N SER A 104 -9.64 18.55 8.46
CA SER A 104 -9.78 19.22 9.76
C SER A 104 -10.39 18.34 10.86
N GLY A 105 -11.16 17.31 10.50
CA GLY A 105 -11.76 16.35 11.43
C GLY A 105 -10.88 15.13 11.72
N MET A 106 -9.73 14.98 11.07
CA MET A 106 -8.82 13.85 11.27
C MET A 106 -7.80 14.16 12.37
N ASP A 107 -7.72 13.28 13.37
CA ASP A 107 -6.62 13.25 14.34
C ASP A 107 -5.56 12.21 13.89
N PRO A 108 -4.37 12.65 13.43
CA PRO A 108 -3.33 11.74 12.96
C PRO A 108 -2.78 10.81 14.05
N VAL A 109 -2.78 11.24 15.31
CA VAL A 109 -2.25 10.44 16.43
C VAL A 109 -3.24 9.33 16.76
N SER A 110 -4.53 9.67 16.85
CA SER A 110 -5.58 8.68 17.04
C SER A 110 -5.64 7.68 15.88
N PHE A 111 -5.56 8.16 14.63
CA PHE A 111 -5.50 7.30 13.45
C PHE A 111 -4.33 6.32 13.51
N ALA A 112 -3.12 6.81 13.78
CA ALA A 112 -1.94 5.96 13.85
C ALA A 112 -2.04 4.90 14.96
N SER A 113 -2.65 5.23 16.09
CA SER A 113 -2.90 4.27 17.18
C SER A 113 -3.95 3.20 16.87
N GLN A 114 -4.86 3.47 15.92
CA GLN A 114 -5.88 2.51 15.47
C GLN A 114 -5.42 1.70 14.25
N ALA A 115 -4.31 2.12 13.64
CA ALA A 115 -3.79 1.53 12.41
C ALA A 115 -2.87 0.34 12.67
N ASP A 116 -3.15 -0.49 13.69
CA ASP A 116 -2.33 -1.65 14.06
C ASP A 116 -2.10 -2.60 12.87
N ASN A 117 -3.07 -2.71 11.95
CA ASN A 117 -2.95 -3.51 10.73
C ASN A 117 -1.95 -2.95 9.70
N LEU A 118 -1.70 -1.63 9.66
CA LEU A 118 -0.58 -1.09 8.86
C LEU A 118 0.76 -1.50 9.48
N THR A 119 0.76 -1.77 10.79
CA THR A 119 1.95 -2.06 11.55
C THR A 119 2.28 -3.56 11.62
N SER A 120 1.31 -4.42 11.32
CA SER A 120 1.37 -5.89 11.46
C SER A 120 2.21 -6.63 10.41
N GLY A 121 2.73 -5.95 9.39
CA GLY A 121 3.73 -6.52 8.47
C GLY A 121 3.17 -6.96 7.11
N ASN A 122 1.85 -6.94 6.92
CA ASN A 122 1.20 -7.29 5.65
C ASN A 122 0.60 -6.02 5.04
N LEU A 123 1.40 -5.29 4.25
CA LEU A 123 0.95 -4.10 3.55
C LEU A 123 1.08 -4.30 2.04
N ASP A 124 -0.07 -4.32 1.38
CA ASP A 124 -0.17 -4.37 -0.06
C ASP A 124 -0.54 -3.00 -0.62
N PHE A 125 0.18 -2.58 -1.65
CA PHE A 125 -0.17 -1.42 -2.44
C PHE A 125 -0.70 -1.88 -3.80
N PHE A 126 -1.90 -1.43 -4.13
CA PHE A 126 -2.55 -1.74 -5.40
C PHE A 126 -2.62 -0.49 -6.27
N THR A 127 -2.08 -0.59 -7.48
CA THR A 127 -2.33 0.36 -8.56
C THR A 127 -3.50 -0.18 -9.38
N LEU A 128 -4.58 0.60 -9.47
CA LEU A 128 -5.73 0.21 -10.29
C LEU A 128 -5.31 0.06 -11.77
N PRO A 129 -5.83 -0.96 -12.47
CA PRO A 129 -5.34 -1.30 -13.78
C PRO A 129 -5.77 -0.31 -14.84
N ILE A 130 -4.89 -0.19 -15.83
CA ILE A 130 -5.20 0.48 -17.09
C ILE A 130 -5.31 -0.58 -18.18
N GLU A 131 -6.14 -0.32 -19.18
CA GLU A 131 -6.25 -1.14 -20.38
C GLU A 131 -5.08 -0.85 -21.33
N GLU A 132 -4.78 0.43 -21.53
CA GLU A 132 -3.72 0.89 -22.41
C GLU A 132 -3.34 2.35 -22.11
N TYR A 133 -2.15 2.74 -22.56
CA TYR A 133 -1.80 4.13 -22.77
C TYR A 133 -2.44 4.62 -24.07
N ALA A 134 -3.11 5.77 -24.03
CA ALA A 134 -3.75 6.35 -25.20
C ALA A 134 -3.46 7.85 -25.31
N THR A 135 -3.81 8.44 -26.45
CA THR A 135 -3.84 9.89 -26.66
C THR A 135 -5.23 10.31 -27.10
N ILE A 136 -5.84 11.24 -26.37
CA ILE A 136 -7.15 11.82 -26.69
C ILE A 136 -6.96 13.34 -26.75
N ASP A 137 -7.39 13.95 -27.86
CA ASP A 137 -7.27 15.40 -28.09
C ASP A 137 -5.84 15.95 -27.88
N GLY A 138 -4.83 15.16 -28.28
CA GLY A 138 -3.41 15.51 -28.14
C GLY A 138 -2.86 15.40 -26.72
N GLN A 139 -3.63 14.87 -25.77
CA GLN A 139 -3.21 14.66 -24.38
C GLN A 139 -3.00 13.17 -24.10
N SER A 140 -1.94 12.83 -23.38
CA SER A 140 -1.70 11.46 -22.90
C SER A 140 -2.72 11.10 -21.82
N VAL A 141 -3.37 9.95 -21.96
CA VAL A 141 -4.35 9.43 -21.02
C VAL A 141 -4.13 7.95 -20.74
N ASN A 142 -4.53 7.50 -19.56
CA ASN A 142 -4.64 6.09 -19.24
C ASN A 142 -6.09 5.65 -19.49
N ARG A 143 -6.32 4.77 -20.45
CA ARG A 143 -7.66 4.22 -20.68
C ARG A 143 -7.95 3.16 -19.61
N VAL A 144 -9.14 3.22 -19.03
CA VAL A 144 -9.59 2.27 -18.00
C VAL A 144 -10.96 1.73 -18.35
N ASP A 145 -11.29 0.54 -17.83
CA ASP A 145 -12.64 -0.02 -17.82
C ASP A 145 -13.30 0.25 -16.45
N PRO A 146 -14.31 1.13 -16.37
CA PRO A 146 -14.98 1.45 -15.11
C PRO A 146 -15.63 0.25 -14.41
N ASP A 147 -16.16 -0.73 -15.15
CA ASP A 147 -16.81 -1.90 -14.56
C ASP A 147 -15.78 -2.85 -13.96
N ARG A 148 -14.67 -3.06 -14.66
CA ARG A 148 -13.51 -3.76 -14.12
C ARG A 148 -12.98 -3.09 -12.85
N LEU A 149 -12.80 -1.76 -12.85
CA LEU A 149 -12.33 -1.04 -11.67
C LEU A 149 -13.26 -1.20 -10.48
N ARG A 150 -14.59 -1.12 -10.68
CA ARG A 150 -15.57 -1.36 -9.62
C ARG A 150 -15.48 -2.77 -9.07
N ALA A 151 -15.32 -3.77 -9.95
CA ALA A 151 -15.18 -5.16 -9.54
C ALA A 151 -13.91 -5.37 -8.70
N GLU A 152 -12.77 -4.79 -9.10
CA GLU A 152 -11.52 -4.89 -8.35
C GLU A 152 -11.58 -4.18 -7.00
N ILE A 153 -12.14 -2.96 -6.92
CA ILE A 153 -12.38 -2.26 -5.66
C ILE A 153 -13.31 -3.08 -4.76
N ALA A 154 -14.38 -3.67 -5.31
CA ALA A 154 -15.29 -4.53 -4.55
C ALA A 154 -14.61 -5.81 -4.07
N ALA A 155 -13.68 -6.39 -4.83
CA ALA A 155 -12.90 -7.55 -4.41
C ALA A 155 -11.95 -7.19 -3.26
N LEU A 156 -11.24 -6.05 -3.37
CA LEU A 156 -10.28 -5.55 -2.39
C LEU A 156 -10.93 -5.17 -1.05
N PHE A 157 -12.11 -4.53 -1.07
CA PHE A 157 -12.73 -3.95 0.12
C PHE A 157 -14.07 -4.60 0.52
N GLY A 158 -14.74 -5.28 -0.40
CA GLY A 158 -16.08 -5.85 -0.19
C GLY A 158 -16.09 -7.23 0.47
N SER A 159 -14.98 -7.97 0.41
CA SER A 159 -14.79 -9.26 1.06
C SER A 159 -14.76 -9.19 2.61
N GLY A 160 -14.76 -7.98 3.19
CA GLY A 160 -14.99 -7.71 4.62
C GLY A 160 -16.44 -7.37 5.01
N ARG A 161 -17.39 -7.34 4.07
CA ARG A 161 -18.83 -7.07 4.32
C ARG A 161 -19.72 -8.30 4.16
N SER A 162 -19.31 -9.44 4.72
CA SER A 162 -20.26 -10.50 5.09
C SER A 162 -20.55 -10.43 6.59
N ALA A 163 -21.12 -9.32 7.03
CA ALA A 163 -21.76 -9.22 8.34
C ALA A 163 -23.29 -9.14 8.11
N VAL A 164 -23.93 -10.31 8.23
CA VAL A 164 -25.30 -10.54 8.68
C VAL A 164 -26.39 -9.61 8.11
N VAL A 165 -27.07 -10.08 7.06
CA VAL A 165 -28.52 -9.88 6.94
C VAL A 165 -29.18 -11.24 7.21
N GLN A 166 -29.28 -11.59 8.49
CA GLN A 166 -30.37 -12.46 8.91
C GLN A 166 -31.59 -11.58 9.12
N GLY A 167 -32.59 -11.75 8.27
CA GLY A 167 -33.80 -10.94 8.30
C GLY A 167 -34.93 -11.51 7.46
N GLY A 168 -35.41 -12.71 7.82
CA GLY A 168 -36.84 -13.04 7.69
C GLY A 168 -37.26 -14.00 6.58
N ARG A 169 -37.42 -15.28 6.94
CA ARG A 169 -38.72 -15.98 7.04
C ARG A 169 -38.50 -17.45 7.42
N GLN A 170 -38.85 -17.79 8.66
CA GLN A 170 -39.04 -19.17 9.11
C GLN A 170 -40.46 -19.62 8.77
N ALA A 171 -40.60 -20.86 8.29
CA ALA A 171 -41.81 -21.67 8.41
C ALA A 171 -41.42 -23.03 9.02
N PRO A 172 -42.28 -23.67 9.84
CA PRO A 172 -41.86 -24.67 10.81
C PRO A 172 -42.01 -26.11 10.33
N SER A 173 -41.17 -27.02 10.84
CA SER A 173 -41.46 -28.46 10.90
C SER A 173 -40.79 -29.12 12.12
N LEU A 174 -41.57 -29.96 12.80
CA LEU A 174 -41.34 -30.65 14.09
C LEU A 174 -40.54 -31.98 13.94
N PRO A 175 -40.15 -32.66 15.04
CA PRO A 175 -38.84 -33.32 15.17
C PRO A 175 -38.89 -34.85 15.04
N ASP A 176 -37.71 -35.49 14.90
CA ASP A 176 -37.47 -36.87 15.33
C ASP A 176 -35.99 -37.12 15.71
N ARG A 177 -35.79 -38.23 16.46
CA ARG A 177 -34.83 -38.53 17.56
C ARG A 177 -33.47 -39.18 17.20
N ASP A 178 -32.52 -39.06 18.16
CA ASP A 178 -31.40 -39.95 18.62
C ASP A 178 -30.32 -40.43 17.61
N GLU A 179 -28.98 -40.54 17.81
CA GLU A 179 -27.94 -40.28 18.85
C GLU A 179 -26.52 -40.53 18.16
N PRO A 180 -25.34 -40.71 18.82
CA PRO A 180 -24.27 -39.74 19.13
C PRO A 180 -22.92 -39.79 18.33
N ALA A 181 -22.18 -38.68 18.48
CA ALA A 181 -20.71 -38.44 18.59
C ALA A 181 -19.69 -38.93 17.53
N ARG A 182 -18.87 -37.97 17.02
CA ARG A 182 -17.38 -38.04 16.95
C ARG A 182 -16.76 -36.73 16.42
N GLY A 183 -15.71 -36.26 17.09
CA GLY A 183 -14.61 -35.51 16.45
C GLY A 183 -14.45 -34.05 16.86
N ALA A 184 -13.43 -33.78 17.68
CA ALA A 184 -12.96 -32.45 18.06
C ALA A 184 -12.18 -31.74 16.93
N ALA A 185 -12.31 -30.40 16.93
CA ALA A 185 -11.51 -29.26 16.41
C ALA A 185 -10.09 -29.50 15.82
N PRO A 186 -9.51 -28.57 15.00
CA PRO A 186 -9.58 -27.12 15.26
C PRO A 186 -9.73 -26.16 14.05
N ASP A 187 -10.27 -24.98 14.39
CA ASP A 187 -9.75 -23.65 14.07
C ASP A 187 -9.21 -23.44 12.64
N GLN A 188 -10.13 -23.13 11.71
CA GLN A 188 -9.75 -22.48 10.46
C GLN A 188 -9.57 -20.98 10.74
N GLY A 189 -8.39 -20.66 11.28
CA GLY A 189 -7.86 -19.30 11.30
C GLY A 189 -7.92 -18.67 9.91
N LEU A 190 -8.14 -17.35 9.92
CA LEU A 190 -8.21 -16.44 8.78
C LEU A 190 -7.45 -16.98 7.55
N ARG A 191 -8.21 -17.47 6.56
CA ARG A 191 -7.66 -17.67 5.23
C ARG A 191 -7.17 -16.33 4.70
N ALA A 192 -5.93 -16.35 4.24
CA ALA A 192 -5.18 -15.26 3.64
C ALA A 192 -6.06 -14.35 2.76
N PHE A 193 -5.85 -13.04 2.91
CA PHE A 193 -6.30 -12.00 1.97
C PHE A 193 -5.66 -12.13 0.57
N ALA A 194 -4.97 -13.25 0.29
CA ALA A 194 -4.38 -13.59 -0.99
C ALA A 194 -5.46 -14.10 -1.97
N GLY A 195 -6.38 -13.22 -2.34
CA GLY A 195 -6.86 -13.27 -3.72
C GLY A 195 -5.77 -12.67 -4.58
N ASP A 196 -5.21 -13.45 -5.51
CA ASP A 196 -4.40 -12.91 -6.60
C ASP A 196 -5.26 -11.88 -7.35
N VAL A 197 -5.11 -10.61 -6.97
CA VAL A 197 -5.63 -9.51 -7.79
C VAL A 197 -4.85 -9.61 -9.10
N PRO A 198 -5.52 -9.82 -10.24
CA PRO A 198 -4.82 -10.06 -11.50
C PRO A 198 -3.93 -8.87 -11.82
N SER A 199 -2.64 -9.14 -12.02
CA SER A 199 -1.65 -8.20 -12.58
C SER A 199 -1.89 -7.92 -14.06
N SER A 200 -3.13 -8.07 -14.56
CA SER A 200 -3.45 -7.96 -15.98
C SER A 200 -3.55 -6.49 -16.38
N GLY A 201 -2.39 -5.88 -16.59
CA GLY A 201 -2.23 -4.57 -17.21
C GLY A 201 -0.75 -4.19 -17.25
N PRO A 202 -0.38 -3.17 -18.03
CA PRO A 202 1.00 -2.74 -18.18
C PRO A 202 1.64 -2.28 -16.85
N GLN A 203 0.85 -1.98 -15.82
CA GLN A 203 1.35 -1.60 -14.49
C GLN A 203 2.00 -2.74 -13.70
N GLY A 204 1.84 -4.01 -14.09
CA GLY A 204 2.34 -5.13 -13.28
C GLY A 204 1.46 -5.45 -12.06
N GLY A 205 2.01 -6.21 -11.10
CA GLY A 205 1.30 -6.67 -9.90
C GLY A 205 1.37 -5.71 -8.72
N ALA A 206 0.66 -6.05 -7.63
CA ALA A 206 0.71 -5.29 -6.38
C ALA A 206 2.14 -5.21 -5.81
N VAL A 207 2.49 -4.06 -5.25
CA VAL A 207 3.72 -3.89 -4.48
C VAL A 207 3.45 -4.40 -3.07
N ARG A 208 4.02 -5.57 -2.74
CA ARG A 208 3.78 -6.27 -1.47
C ARG A 208 4.96 -6.09 -0.52
N ALA A 209 4.71 -5.55 0.66
CA ALA A 209 5.71 -5.36 1.69
C ALA A 209 5.62 -6.47 2.76
N ASP A 210 5.68 -7.74 2.33
CA ASP A 210 5.61 -8.94 3.18
C ASP A 210 6.87 -9.06 4.05
N ASP A 211 6.84 -8.46 5.26
CA ASP A 211 7.97 -8.39 6.21
C ASP A 211 9.26 -7.75 5.67
N GLY A 212 9.20 -7.09 4.52
CA GLY A 212 10.37 -6.57 3.81
C GLY A 212 10.09 -5.35 2.94
N ILE A 213 11.17 -4.77 2.41
CA ILE A 213 11.07 -3.68 1.44
C ILE A 213 10.93 -4.30 0.05
N PRO A 214 9.83 -4.02 -0.68
CA PRO A 214 9.63 -4.57 -2.00
C PRO A 214 10.71 -4.06 -2.97
N CYS A 215 11.19 -4.96 -3.84
CA CYS A 215 11.99 -4.57 -4.99
C CYS A 215 11.05 -4.15 -6.11
N VAL A 216 11.25 -2.93 -6.62
CA VAL A 216 10.39 -2.29 -7.63
C VAL A 216 11.19 -1.95 -8.89
N ASP A 217 10.47 -1.53 -9.92
CA ASP A 217 10.77 -1.55 -11.37
C ASP A 217 10.15 -2.78 -12.05
#